data_AF-A0A534KWI2-F1
#
_entry.id   AF-A0A534KWI2-F1
#
_cell.length_a   1.000
_cell.length_b   1.000
_cell.length_c   1.000
_cell.angle_alpha   90.00
_cell.angle_beta   90.00
_cell.angle_gamma   90.00
#
_symmetry.space_group_name_H-M   'P 1'
#
loop_
_entity.id
_entity.type
_entity.pdbx_description
1 polymer ?
#
loop_
_entity_poly.entity_id
_entity_poly.type
_entity_poly.pdbx_seq_one_letter_code
_entity_poly.pdbx_strand_id
1 'polypeptide(L)' 'MSRMQLPMTTMAIVLGGHVRVGLEDNLYLKKGVLARNEELVARARHLAEDLQREVASPDEARGMMGLGPQR' A
#
# COMPACT_ATOMS: atom_id res chain seq x y z
N MET A 1 12.96 8.93 -0.55
CA MET A 1 12.09 7.75 -0.73
C MET A 1 11.02 7.93 -1.81
N SER A 2 10.41 9.11 -1.97
CA SER A 2 9.36 9.42 -2.96
C SER A 2 9.33 8.59 -4.26
N ARG A 3 10.34 8.66 -5.14
CA ARG A 3 10.34 7.91 -6.43
C ARG A 3 10.41 6.39 -6.27
N MET A 4 10.92 5.89 -5.16
CA MET A 4 11.09 4.46 -4.89
C MET A 4 9.86 3.80 -4.27
N GLN A 5 8.85 4.56 -3.84
CA GLN A 5 7.64 4.00 -3.24
C GLN A 5 6.99 2.94 -4.14
N LEU A 6 6.72 3.27 -5.41
CA LEU A 6 6.08 2.32 -6.33
C LEU A 6 6.92 1.06 -6.60
N PRO A 7 8.22 1.13 -6.96
CA PRO A 7 9.06 -0.06 -7.09
C PRO A 7 9.11 -0.93 -5.83
N MET A 8 9.23 -0.33 -4.65
CA MET A 8 9.33 -1.06 -3.38
C MET A 8 8.00 -1.72 -3.00
N THR A 9 6.87 -1.01 -3.14
CA THR A 9 5.53 -1.58 -2.96
C THR A 9 5.32 -2.77 -3.91
N THR A 10 5.71 -2.63 -5.18
CA THR A 10 5.57 -3.70 -6.19
C THR A 10 6.39 -4.93 -5.79
N MET A 11 7.67 -4.73 -5.46
CA MET A 11 8.55 -5.83 -5.06
C MET A 11 8.02 -6.56 -3.82
N ALA A 12 7.58 -5.81 -2.81
CA ALA A 12 7.04 -6.40 -1.59
C ALA A 12 5.78 -7.23 -1.85
N ILE A 13 4.86 -6.77 -2.71
CA ILE A 13 3.67 -7.55 -3.10
C ILE A 13 4.08 -8.86 -3.79
N VAL A 14 4.98 -8.80 -4.77
CA VAL A 14 5.45 -9.98 -5.52
C VAL A 14 6.11 -11.00 -4.61
N LEU A 15 6.87 -10.55 -3.60
CA LEU A 15 7.54 -11.43 -2.64
C LEU A 15 6.62 -11.93 -1.50
N GLY A 16 5.33 -11.60 -1.54
CA GLY A 16 4.37 -12.05 -0.53
C GLY A 16 4.24 -11.14 0.70
N GLY A 17 4.99 -10.06 0.79
CA GLY A 17 5.05 -9.16 1.95
C GLY A 17 3.88 -8.17 2.06
N HIS A 18 3.86 -7.44 3.17
CA HIS A 18 2.95 -6.31 3.39
C HIS A 18 3.58 -5.01 2.90
N VAL A 19 2.75 -4.01 2.60
CA VAL A 19 3.20 -2.74 2.02
C VAL A 19 2.73 -1.54 2.81
N ARG A 20 3.46 -0.45 2.64
CA ARG A 20 3.14 0.87 3.16
C ARG A 20 3.22 1.90 2.04
N VAL A 21 2.25 2.81 2.02
CA VAL A 21 2.20 3.97 1.13
C VAL A 21 1.66 5.18 1.89
N GLY A 22 1.90 6.37 1.37
CA GLY A 22 1.40 7.62 1.94
C GLY A 22 2.27 8.81 1.58
N LEU A 23 1.74 10.01 1.89
CA LEU A 23 2.41 11.29 1.67
C LEU A 23 3.66 11.46 2.56
N GLU A 24 3.73 10.73 3.68
CA GLU A 24 4.94 10.67 4.52
C GLU A 24 6.14 10.14 3.72
N ASP A 25 5.91 9.17 2.83
CA ASP A 25 6.97 8.53 2.05
C ASP A 25 7.12 9.15 0.64
N ASN A 26 6.04 9.69 0.07
CA ASN A 26 6.00 10.18 -1.30
C ASN A 26 4.92 11.25 -1.54
N LEU A 27 5.34 12.45 -1.95
CA LEU A 27 4.43 13.57 -2.26
C LEU A 27 3.81 13.51 -3.66
N TYR A 28 4.26 12.63 -4.55
CA TYR A 28 3.93 12.67 -5.98
C TYR A 28 3.26 11.40 -6.47
N LEU A 29 2.18 11.55 -7.26
CA LEU A 29 1.57 10.42 -7.97
C LEU A 29 2.42 10.02 -9.17
N LYS A 30 2.88 11.02 -9.92
CA LYS A 30 3.84 10.92 -11.02
C LYS A 30 4.70 12.19 -11.04
N LYS A 31 5.76 12.21 -11.85
CA LYS A 31 6.68 13.36 -11.93
C LYS A 31 5.89 14.67 -12.15
N GLY A 32 6.02 15.60 -11.19
CA GLY A 32 5.37 16.91 -11.25
C GLY A 32 3.89 16.95 -10.87
N VAL A 33 3.27 15.82 -10.49
CA VAL A 33 1.87 15.76 -10.06
C VAL A 33 1.82 15.33 -8.61
N LEU A 34 1.40 16.25 -7.74
CA LEU A 34 1.21 15.96 -6.31
C LEU A 34 0.11 14.92 -6.11
N ALA A 35 0.28 14.09 -5.09
CA ALA A 35 -0.70 13.08 -4.70
C ALA A 35 -1.51 13.54 -3.49
N ARG A 36 -2.66 12.90 -3.31
CA ARG A 36 -3.38 12.74 -2.05
C ARG A 36 -3.15 11.33 -1.50
N ASN A 37 -3.33 11.12 -0.19
CA ASN A 37 -3.07 9.81 0.44
C ASN A 37 -3.90 8.69 -0.19
N GLU A 38 -5.19 8.93 -0.41
CA GLU A 38 -6.13 8.00 -1.02
C GLU A 38 -5.74 7.61 -2.45
N GLU A 39 -5.08 8.49 -3.22
CA GLU A 39 -4.60 8.15 -4.57
C GLU A 39 -3.44 7.16 -4.52
N LEU A 40 -2.56 7.31 -3.51
CA LEU A 40 -1.45 6.37 -3.29
C LEU A 40 -1.98 5.01 -2.81
N VAL A 41 -2.98 5.02 -1.93
CA VAL A 41 -3.66 3.79 -1.46
C VAL A 41 -4.39 3.10 -2.61
N ALA A 42 -5.17 3.84 -3.41
CA ALA A 42 -5.88 3.29 -4.56
C ALA A 42 -4.93 2.66 -5.58
N ARG A 43 -3.79 3.32 -5.89
CA ARG A 43 -2.77 2.74 -6.77
C ARG A 43 -2.18 1.45 -6.21
N ALA A 44 -1.88 1.39 -4.91
CA ALA A 44 -1.34 0.18 -4.28
C ALA A 44 -2.38 -0.96 -4.29
N ARG A 45 -3.66 -0.64 -4.07
CA ARG A 45 -4.77 -1.59 -4.17
C ARG A 45 -4.92 -2.15 -5.58
N HIS A 46 -5.01 -1.30 -6.60
CA HIS A 46 -5.12 -1.76 -7.99
C HIS A 46 -3.94 -2.66 -8.39
N LEU A 47 -2.72 -2.30 -7.98
CA LEU A 47 -1.54 -3.14 -8.23
C LEU A 47 -1.64 -4.52 -7.56
N ALA A 48 -2.17 -4.58 -6.32
CA ALA A 48 -2.39 -5.86 -5.65
C ALA A 48 -3.45 -6.70 -6.38
N GLU A 49 -4.56 -6.08 -6.80
CA GLU A 49 -5.64 -6.73 -7.55
C GLU A 49 -5.15 -7.25 -8.92
N ASP A 50 -4.36 -6.46 -9.66
CA ASP A 50 -3.72 -6.88 -10.92
C ASP A 50 -2.80 -8.09 -10.74
N LEU A 51 -2.17 -8.21 -9.57
CA LEU A 51 -1.31 -9.33 -9.18
C LEU A 51 -2.09 -10.43 -8.44
N GLN A 52 -3.43 -10.42 -8.50
CA GLN A 52 -4.33 -11.40 -7.91
C GLN A 52 -4.14 -11.56 -6.38
N ARG A 53 -3.78 -10.48 -5.69
CA ARG A 53 -3.64 -10.42 -4.23
C ARG A 53 -4.71 -9.53 -3.62
N GLU A 54 -5.51 -10.10 -2.74
CA GLU A 54 -6.54 -9.36 -2.02
C GLU A 54 -5.95 -8.43 -0.96
N VAL A 55 -6.59 -7.27 -0.77
CA VAL A 55 -6.21 -6.30 0.27
C VAL A 55 -7.04 -6.58 1.51
N ALA A 56 -6.35 -6.88 2.62
CA ALA A 56 -6.97 -7.15 3.90
C ALA A 56 -7.75 -5.93 4.43
N SER A 57 -8.93 -6.21 4.99
CA SER A 57 -9.67 -5.32 5.87
C SER A 57 -8.90 -5.08 7.19
N PRO A 58 -9.26 -4.03 7.96
CA PRO A 58 -8.65 -3.78 9.26
C PRO A 58 -8.75 -4.97 10.24
N ASP A 59 -9.88 -5.69 10.25
CA ASP A 59 -10.09 -6.84 11.13
C ASP A 59 -9.23 -8.04 10.73
N GLU A 60 -9.12 -8.31 9.42
CA GLU A 60 -8.21 -9.35 8.90
C GLU A 60 -6.76 -9.03 9.22
N ALA A 61 -6.34 -7.77 9.01
CA ALA A 61 -4.98 -7.32 9.33
C ALA A 61 -4.67 -7.46 10.82
N ARG A 62 -5.63 -7.16 11.71
CA ARG A 62 -5.50 -7.40 13.15
C ARG A 62 -5.30 -8.88 13.47
N GLY A 63 -6.10 -9.76 12.87
CA GLY A 63 -5.95 -11.21 13.02
C GLY A 63 -4.57 -11.71 12.57
N MET A 64 -4.07 -11.24 11.42
CA MET A 64 -2.73 -11.58 10.91
C MET A 64 -1.60 -11.14 11.85
N MET A 65 -1.78 -10.00 12.54
CA MET A 65 -0.77 -9.43 13.45
C MET A 65 -0.97 -9.85 14.92
N GLY A 66 -1.94 -10.69 15.24
CA GLY A 66 -2.24 -11.09 16.62
C GLY A 66 -2.76 -9.96 17.50
N LEU A 67 -3.40 -8.94 16.91
CA LEU A 67 -4.00 -7.82 17.63
C LEU A 67 -5.44 -8.14 18.02
N GLY A 68 -5.87 -7.68 19.20
CA GLY A 68 -7.26 -7.80 19.65
C GLY A 68 -8.25 -6.99 18.78
N PRO A 69 -9.57 -7.15 18.98
CA PRO A 69 -10.59 -6.45 18.20
C PRO A 69 -10.51 -4.93 18.38
N GLN A 70 -10.99 -4.20 17.37
CA GLN A 70 -11.10 -2.74 17.44
C GLN A 70 -12.24 -2.36 18.40
N ARG A 71 -11.96 -1.46 19.35
CA ARG A 71 -12.96 -0.88 20.25
C ARG A 71 -13.68 0.28 19.61
#